data_AF-A0A6G1RFE0-F1
#
_entry.id   AF-A0A6G1RFE0-F1
#
_cell.length_a   1.000
_cell.length_b   1.000
_cell.length_c   1.000
_cell.angle_alpha   90.00
_cell.angle_beta   90.00
_cell.angle_gamma   90.00
#
_symmetry.space_group_name_H-M   'P 1'
#
loop_
_entity.id
_entity.type
_entity.pdbx_description
1 polymer ?
#
loop_
_entity_poly.entity_id
_entity_poly.type
_entity_poly.pdbx_seq_one_letter_code
_entity_poly.pdbx_strand_id
1 'polypeptide(L)'
;AHHWQDNIREEDIEYYDSKADTEYDDPDGEEIEREKSNSLKLEFTDDANFKTKVNYSYAAVQIPTDIYKGSTVILNELNWTQALEDVFIENRKEDPSLLWQVFGSATGVTRY
;
A
#
# COMPACT_ATOMS: atom_id res chain seq x y z
N ALA A 1 -4.82 -16.39 -11.68
CA ALA A 1 -3.36 -16.56 -11.70
C ALA A 1 -2.75 -15.35 -12.37
N HIS A 2 -1.62 -14.83 -11.85
CA HIS A 2 -0.97 -13.63 -12.39
C HIS A 2 -0.25 -13.91 -13.71
N HIS A 3 -0.25 -12.92 -14.60
CA HIS A 3 0.54 -12.93 -15.83
C HIS A 3 1.51 -11.75 -15.81
N TRP A 4 2.79 -12.04 -16.03
CA TRP A 4 3.84 -11.04 -16.07
C TRP A 4 3.61 -10.02 -17.19
N GLN A 5 3.83 -8.74 -16.90
CA GLN A 5 3.68 -7.63 -17.85
C GLN A 5 4.96 -6.79 -17.89
N ASP A 6 5.64 -6.77 -19.03
CA ASP A 6 6.89 -6.01 -19.20
C ASP A 6 6.67 -4.51 -19.41
N ASN A 7 5.51 -4.13 -19.98
CA ASN A 7 5.15 -2.76 -20.34
C ASN A 7 4.24 -2.08 -19.30
N ILE A 8 4.18 -2.63 -18.09
CA ILE A 8 3.41 -2.08 -16.97
C ILE A 8 4.02 -0.76 -16.51
N ARG A 9 3.18 0.24 -16.23
CA ARG A 9 3.60 1.57 -15.78
C ARG A 9 3.00 1.86 -14.40
N GLU A 10 3.62 2.75 -13.65
CA GLU A 10 3.14 3.14 -12.32
C GLU A 10 1.70 3.67 -12.34
N GLU A 11 1.33 4.41 -13.40
CA GLU A 11 -0.04 4.90 -13.61
C GLU A 11 -1.09 3.80 -13.80
N ASP A 12 -0.66 2.59 -14.17
CA ASP A 12 -1.54 1.42 -14.38
C ASP A 12 -1.81 0.66 -13.06
N ILE A 13 -1.12 1.01 -11.96
CA ILE A 13 -1.24 0.38 -10.64
C ILE A 13 -1.91 1.35 -9.66
N GLU A 14 -2.95 0.87 -8.98
CA GLU A 14 -3.61 1.60 -7.89
C GLU A 14 -3.21 0.95 -6.55
N TYR A 15 -2.53 1.69 -5.69
CA TYR A 15 -2.14 1.23 -4.35
C TYR A 15 -1.89 2.40 -3.40
N TYR A 16 -2.03 2.16 -2.09
CA TYR A 16 -1.73 3.15 -1.06
C TYR A 16 -0.29 2.98 -0.58
N ASP A 17 0.56 3.95 -0.92
CA ASP A 17 1.95 4.01 -0.47
C ASP A 17 2.01 4.60 0.95
N SER A 18 2.46 3.80 1.92
CA SER A 18 2.46 4.18 3.32
C SER A 18 3.42 5.30 3.68
N LYS A 19 4.42 5.57 2.83
CA LYS A 19 5.41 6.63 3.05
C LYS A 19 5.06 7.93 2.35
N ALA A 20 4.36 7.85 1.21
CA ALA A 20 3.96 9.03 0.45
C ALA A 20 3.12 9.99 1.29
N ASP A 21 2.29 9.50 2.23
CA ASP A 21 1.50 10.37 3.11
C ASP A 21 2.30 10.93 4.30
N THR A 22 3.49 10.41 4.61
CA THR A 22 4.32 10.84 5.76
C THR A 22 5.43 11.83 5.40
N GLU A 23 5.85 11.92 4.15
CA GLU A 23 6.95 12.81 3.71
C GLU A 23 6.54 14.29 3.56
N TYR A 24 5.26 14.65 3.78
CA TYR A 24 4.74 16.02 3.56
C TYR A 24 4.30 16.77 4.82
N ASP A 25 4.59 16.26 6.03
CA ASP A 25 4.36 16.96 7.32
C ASP A 25 5.66 17.62 7.86
N ASP A 26 6.63 17.89 6.98
CA ASP A 26 7.80 18.72 7.29
C ASP A 26 7.46 20.20 7.03
N PRO A 27 7.35 21.06 8.06
CA PRO A 27 6.94 22.47 7.91
C PRO A 27 7.96 23.35 7.15
N ASP A 28 9.15 22.82 6.84
CA ASP A 28 10.24 23.49 6.13
C ASP A 28 10.53 22.88 4.73
N GLY A 29 9.79 21.85 4.31
CA GLY A 29 9.97 21.18 3.02
C GLY A 29 9.23 21.90 1.89
N GLU A 30 9.90 22.15 0.77
CA GLU A 30 9.26 22.69 -0.44
C GLU A 30 8.00 21.88 -0.79
N GLU A 31 6.94 22.58 -1.20
CA GLU A 31 5.68 22.03 -1.69
C GLU A 31 5.93 21.31 -3.03
N ILE A 32 6.58 20.15 -2.97
CA ILE A 32 6.78 19.29 -4.13
C ILE A 32 5.41 18.75 -4.46
N GLU A 33 4.87 19.22 -5.59
CA GLU A 33 3.61 18.82 -6.18
C GLU A 33 3.33 17.36 -5.88
N ARG A 34 2.22 17.07 -5.20
CA ARG A 34 1.68 15.72 -4.95
C ARG A 34 1.94 14.90 -6.21
N GLU A 35 2.97 14.05 -6.19
CA GLU A 35 3.25 13.23 -7.35
C GLU A 35 1.93 12.50 -7.59
N LYS A 36 1.37 12.65 -8.79
CA LYS A 36 0.09 12.07 -9.18
C LYS A 36 0.23 10.54 -9.30
N SER A 37 0.81 9.87 -8.31
CA SER A 37 0.41 8.52 -8.00
C SER A 37 -1.09 8.60 -7.73
N ASN A 38 -1.85 7.66 -8.27
CA ASN A 38 -3.30 7.60 -8.14
C ASN A 38 -3.69 7.56 -6.65
N SER A 39 -3.77 8.73 -6.01
CA SER A 39 -3.94 8.87 -4.57
C SER A 39 -5.35 8.41 -4.21
N LEU A 40 -5.44 7.14 -3.83
CA LEU A 40 -6.60 6.55 -3.21
C LEU A 40 -7.01 7.45 -2.05
N LYS A 41 -8.20 8.05 -2.15
CA LYS A 41 -8.78 8.78 -1.03
C LYS A 41 -9.34 7.78 -0.03
N LEU A 42 -8.49 7.39 0.92
CA LEU A 42 -8.86 6.48 1.99
C LEU A 42 -9.45 7.25 3.18
N GLU A 43 -10.50 6.68 3.78
CA GLU A 43 -11.04 7.15 5.04
C GLU A 43 -10.39 6.39 6.20
N PHE A 44 -9.75 7.13 7.09
CA PHE A 44 -9.08 6.56 8.27
C PHE A 44 -9.93 6.76 9.52
N THR A 45 -10.01 5.72 10.34
CA THR A 45 -10.79 5.72 11.60
C THR A 45 -9.91 5.32 12.77
N ASP A 46 -10.11 5.96 13.93
CA ASP A 46 -9.41 5.60 15.17
C ASP A 46 -9.91 4.25 15.69
N ASP A 47 -9.00 3.29 15.88
CA ASP A 47 -9.32 1.97 16.44
C ASP A 47 -8.55 1.71 17.75
N ALA A 48 -9.28 1.26 18.78
CA ALA A 48 -8.74 1.05 20.12
C ALA A 48 -7.78 -0.15 20.23
N ASN A 49 -7.95 -1.17 19.39
CA ASN A 49 -7.08 -2.35 19.34
C ASN A 49 -5.72 -1.99 18.73
N PHE A 50 -5.71 -1.09 17.73
CA PHE A 50 -4.48 -0.65 17.05
C PHE A 50 -3.84 0.60 17.67
N LYS A 51 -4.61 1.38 18.44
CA LYS A 51 -4.16 2.65 19.06
C LYS A 51 -3.63 3.66 18.04
N THR A 52 -4.11 3.56 16.81
CA THR A 52 -3.79 4.44 15.69
C THR A 52 -4.98 4.52 14.75
N LYS A 53 -4.92 5.45 13.81
CA LYS A 53 -5.88 5.55 12.71
C LYS A 53 -5.59 4.45 11.70
N VAL A 54 -6.63 3.71 11.31
CA VAL A 54 -6.55 2.58 10.39
C VAL A 54 -7.59 2.69 9.28
N ASN A 55 -7.32 2.02 8.16
CA ASN A 55 -8.27 1.82 7.07
C ASN A 55 -8.61 0.33 6.96
N TYR A 56 -9.86 0.02 6.65
CA TYR A 56 -10.37 -1.36 6.52
C TYR A 56 -10.77 -1.74 5.09
N SER A 57 -10.56 -0.83 4.14
CA SER A 57 -10.94 -0.98 2.73
C SER A 57 -9.74 -1.22 1.83
N TYR A 58 -8.54 -0.90 2.28
CA TYR A 58 -7.31 -0.99 1.52
C TYR A 58 -6.09 -1.21 2.44
N ALA A 59 -5.19 -2.09 2.04
CA ALA A 59 -3.94 -2.39 2.72
C ALA A 59 -2.85 -1.41 2.30
N ALA A 60 -2.03 -1.02 3.27
CA ALA A 60 -0.91 -0.15 3.04
C ALA A 60 0.26 -0.92 2.44
N VAL A 61 0.98 -0.28 1.50
CA VAL A 61 2.16 -0.84 0.87
C VAL A 61 3.39 -0.05 1.29
N GLN A 62 4.40 -0.75 1.76
CA GLN A 62 5.72 -0.21 2.05
C GLN A 62 6.74 -0.76 1.05
N ILE A 63 7.46 0.16 0.40
CA ILE A 63 8.60 -0.13 -0.46
C ILE A 63 9.85 0.45 0.22
N PRO A 64 10.93 -0.34 0.41
CA PRO A 64 12.20 0.18 0.92
C PRO A 64 12.74 1.32 0.05
N THR A 65 13.36 2.32 0.66
CA THR A 65 13.87 3.52 -0.03
C THR A 65 14.96 3.24 -1.05
N ASP A 66 15.70 2.14 -0.85
CA ASP A 66 16.79 1.73 -1.74
C ASP A 66 16.26 0.99 -3.00
N ILE A 67 14.94 0.82 -3.12
CA ILE A 67 14.28 0.13 -4.23
C ILE A 67 13.44 1.13 -5.02
N TYR A 68 13.65 1.18 -6.34
CA TYR A 68 12.84 2.03 -7.21
C TYR A 68 11.44 1.44 -7.43
N LYS A 69 10.40 2.15 -6.95
CA LYS A 69 8.99 1.75 -7.04
C LYS A 69 8.48 1.53 -8.49
N GLY A 70 9.00 2.29 -9.45
CA GLY A 70 8.62 2.20 -10.87
C GLY A 70 9.29 1.03 -11.63
N SER A 71 10.08 0.19 -10.96
CA SER A 71 10.67 -1.00 -11.59
C SER A 71 9.59 -2.02 -11.99
N THR A 72 9.72 -2.61 -13.18
CA THR A 72 8.81 -3.67 -13.68
C THR A 72 8.59 -4.80 -12.68
N VAL A 73 9.63 -5.17 -11.93
CA VAL A 73 9.54 -6.22 -10.89
C VAL A 73 8.58 -5.80 -9.77
N ILE A 74 8.72 -4.56 -9.30
CA ILE A 74 7.89 -4.02 -8.21
C ILE A 74 6.47 -3.79 -8.71
N LEU A 75 6.29 -3.21 -9.90
CA LEU A 75 4.96 -2.99 -10.46
C LEU A 75 4.18 -4.31 -10.65
N ASN A 76 4.85 -5.38 -11.12
CA ASN A 76 4.23 -6.70 -11.19
C ASN A 76 3.89 -7.24 -9.80
N GLU A 77 4.77 -7.04 -8.81
CA GLU A 77 4.51 -7.44 -7.43
C GLU A 77 3.27 -6.75 -6.86
N LEU A 78 3.18 -5.43 -7.02
CA LEU A 78 2.02 -4.65 -6.59
C LEU A 78 0.73 -5.12 -7.25
N ASN A 79 0.79 -5.40 -8.56
CA ASN A 79 -0.35 -5.85 -9.34
C ASN A 79 -0.92 -7.18 -8.83
N TRP A 80 -0.09 -8.20 -8.63
CA TRP A 80 -0.60 -9.50 -8.21
C TRP A 80 -0.97 -9.55 -6.72
N THR A 81 -0.24 -8.81 -5.88
CA THR A 81 -0.53 -8.74 -4.43
C THR A 81 -1.78 -7.94 -4.11
N GLN A 82 -2.33 -7.18 -5.06
CA GLN A 82 -3.64 -6.53 -4.91
C GLN A 82 -4.75 -7.54 -4.58
N ALA A 83 -4.65 -8.79 -5.07
CA ALA A 83 -5.63 -9.83 -4.77
C ALA A 83 -5.66 -10.26 -3.29
N LEU A 84 -4.65 -9.87 -2.49
CA LEU A 84 -4.63 -10.14 -1.04
C LEU A 84 -5.61 -9.25 -0.27
N GLU A 85 -6.03 -8.13 -0.86
CA GLU A 85 -6.92 -7.16 -0.23
C GLU A 85 -8.24 -7.82 0.22
N ASP A 86 -8.90 -8.52 -0.71
CA ASP A 86 -10.15 -9.21 -0.44
C ASP A 86 -9.99 -10.24 0.68
N VAL A 87 -8.86 -10.96 0.69
CA VAL A 87 -8.56 -11.96 1.72
C VAL A 87 -8.35 -11.30 3.09
N PHE A 88 -7.63 -10.19 3.17
CA PHE A 88 -7.43 -9.46 4.42
C PHE A 88 -8.74 -8.92 4.98
N ILE A 89 -9.59 -8.38 4.11
CA ILE A 89 -10.92 -7.89 4.46
C ILE A 89 -11.81 -9.04 4.96
N GLU A 90 -11.82 -10.17 4.25
CA GLU A 90 -12.61 -11.36 4.63
C GLU A 90 -12.17 -11.94 5.97
N ASN A 91 -10.87 -12.10 6.19
CA ASN A 91 -10.32 -12.59 7.46
C ASN A 91 -10.77 -11.71 8.64
N ARG A 92 -10.74 -10.38 8.50
CA ARG A 92 -11.18 -9.44 9.55
C ARG A 92 -12.70 -9.46 9.74
N LYS A 93 -13.48 -9.69 8.68
CA LYS A 93 -14.94 -9.87 8.79
C LYS A 93 -15.27 -11.15 9.56
N GLU A 94 -14.48 -12.20 9.39
CA GLU A 94 -14.63 -13.46 10.11
C GLU A 94 -14.19 -13.33 11.58
N ASP A 95 -13.05 -12.69 11.83
CA ASP A 95 -12.54 -12.42 13.18
C ASP A 95 -12.18 -10.93 13.38
N PRO A 96 -13.09 -10.13 13.99
CA PRO A 96 -12.85 -8.73 14.29
C PRO A 96 -11.73 -8.46 15.30
N SER A 97 -11.20 -9.49 15.97
CA SER A 97 -10.10 -9.36 16.95
C SER A 97 -8.70 -9.47 16.31
N LEU A 98 -8.62 -9.89 15.04
CA LEU A 98 -7.36 -9.98 14.31
C LEU A 98 -6.63 -8.64 14.28
N LEU A 99 -5.35 -8.65 14.61
CA LEU A 99 -4.49 -7.46 14.49
C LEU A 99 -3.95 -7.36 13.06
N TRP A 100 -2.71 -6.91 12.89
CA TRP A 100 -2.09 -6.74 11.58
C TRP A 100 -2.03 -8.06 10.80
N GLN A 101 -2.45 -8.00 9.55
CA GLN A 101 -2.23 -9.04 8.57
C GLN A 101 -1.15 -8.52 7.62
N VAL A 102 -0.11 -9.30 7.35
CA VAL A 102 1.04 -8.80 6.59
C VAL A 102 1.51 -9.83 5.59
N PHE A 103 1.77 -9.37 4.37
CA PHE A 103 2.50 -10.11 3.35
C PHE A 103 3.83 -9.42 3.08
N GLY A 104 4.93 -10.18 3.22
CA GLY A 104 6.27 -9.75 2.84
C GLY A 104 6.72 -10.45 1.56
N SER A 105 6.94 -9.67 0.50
CA SER A 105 7.46 -10.16 -0.76
C SER A 105 8.96 -10.45 -0.69
N ALA A 106 9.42 -11.43 -1.46
CA ALA A 106 10.83 -11.65 -1.74
C ALA A 106 11.50 -10.46 -2.47
N THR A 107 10.72 -9.59 -3.11
CA THR A 107 11.19 -8.36 -3.77
C THR A 107 11.39 -7.19 -2.80
N GLY A 108 11.03 -7.34 -1.52
CA GLY A 108 11.12 -6.30 -0.49
C GLY A 108 9.86 -5.48 -0.27
N VAL A 109 8.84 -5.64 -1.13
CA VAL A 109 7.51 -5.02 -0.93
C VAL A 109 6.82 -5.65 0.28
N THR A 110 6.26 -4.84 1.17
CA THR A 110 5.42 -5.29 2.28
C THR A 110 4.02 -4.72 2.15
N ARG A 111 2.97 -5.54 2.29
CA ARG A 111 1.57 -5.12 2.28
C ARG A 111 0.89 -5.48 3.61
N TYR A 112 0.20 -4.55 4.26
CA TYR A 112 -0.36 -4.73 5.62
C TYR A 112 -1.62 -3.91 5.94
#